data_AF-A0A4V3DEB6-F1
#
_entry.id   AF-A0A4V3DEB6-F1
#
_cell.length_a   1.000
_cell.length_b   1.000
_cell.length_c   1.000
_cell.angle_alpha   90.00
_cell.angle_beta   90.00
_cell.angle_gamma   90.00
#
_symmetry.space_group_name_H-M   'P 1'
#
loop_
_entity.id
_entity.type
_entity.pdbx_description
1 polymer ?
#
loop_
_entity_poly.entity_id
_entity_poly.type
_entity_poly.pdbx_seq_one_letter_code
_entity_poly.pdbx_strand_id
1 'polypeptide(L)'
;MKEHGVKVIKVTGILFLIVLLTVAILLLLGEFGGDPNLSNLYRDGKEINGVFTNYNNRIYAVVPSSGYYLIEEADVASFREVDEHISNRQFAVDKNNAYCGNRIVKGFDPVTSRALGEGYFTDGKMTCYCAPMSVPNHDLSGIAFVLEKILYGAGLVDKPQKDIYPLQYLQEGNTVYSPLLRARAATNGKLVYYQGELLPKADPLSLQQLPMLYNDGDIRYSFVYLADDKHVYYKNDLLPLQANNELHALAFDAQNQENYLVDPKEGMVYVNKIPFDKSYAPYKELSLHGGHIFHSFFLSKSGIFYYDAIQKKVMRIDENPFNESNFTEIEPLIFSDNKRIFYLETSEHWGGRRDPGLKSQSTHIFQLDEPVDPTAWQKVGPVNYKFGAVWKNGNHYFYFDQLGNNQGIRKTIYRITDQTTVNKLLEKDIRTDDIRGLIRDKKMTPVKGKEVLQAKTVHRENSYWFIWIILSLTLGVRAVLWLLRKAGVDPQPFTITNKQLKINSLWPKRYELFDIDEVTFYIERAARQPGYTGRFQVILRSGEHSRKYMFASQMRLKADTKDELELYIADLQHKLTSYKVKSSVFI
;
A
#
# COMPACT_ATOMS: atom_id res chain seq x y z
N MET A 1 -36.74 22.07 -2.21
CA MET A 1 -35.98 21.64 -1.01
C MET A 1 -36.06 22.75 0.03
N LYS A 2 -36.65 22.47 1.20
CA LYS A 2 -37.06 23.46 2.22
C LYS A 2 -35.88 24.26 2.77
N GLU A 3 -36.13 25.51 3.17
CA GLU A 3 -35.14 26.45 3.75
C GLU A 3 -34.33 25.87 4.93
N HIS A 4 -34.82 24.86 5.65
CA HIS A 4 -34.04 24.06 6.60
C HIS A 4 -32.99 23.15 5.96
N GLY A 5 -33.29 22.53 4.82
CA GLY A 5 -32.30 21.85 4.00
C GLY A 5 -31.31 22.83 3.40
N VAL A 6 -31.73 24.02 2.97
CA VAL A 6 -30.84 25.05 2.41
C VAL A 6 -29.98 25.75 3.48
N LYS A 7 -30.47 25.98 4.70
CA LYS A 7 -29.68 26.55 5.80
C LYS A 7 -28.91 25.52 6.60
N VAL A 8 -29.36 24.27 6.70
CA VAL A 8 -28.45 23.19 7.07
C VAL A 8 -27.42 23.06 5.98
N ILE A 9 -27.71 23.02 4.68
CA ILE A 9 -26.66 22.99 3.63
C ILE A 9 -25.78 24.26 3.60
N LYS A 10 -26.25 25.44 4.07
CA LYS A 10 -25.41 26.66 4.27
C LYS A 10 -24.58 26.61 5.55
N VAL A 11 -25.14 26.15 6.67
CA VAL A 11 -24.48 26.06 7.97
C VAL A 11 -23.65 24.80 8.04
N THR A 12 -24.12 23.62 7.68
CA THR A 12 -23.27 22.46 7.34
C THR A 12 -22.36 22.75 6.17
N GLY A 13 -22.65 23.61 5.19
CA GLY A 13 -21.68 23.96 4.15
C GLY A 13 -20.56 24.88 4.65
N ILE A 14 -20.87 25.85 5.52
CA ILE A 14 -19.90 26.75 6.16
C ILE A 14 -19.21 26.06 7.33
N LEU A 15 -19.89 25.20 8.08
CA LEU A 15 -19.36 24.37 9.16
C LEU A 15 -18.53 23.24 8.57
N PHE A 16 -18.94 22.61 7.46
CA PHE A 16 -18.11 21.67 6.71
C PHE A 16 -16.93 22.40 6.07
N LEU A 17 -17.10 23.65 5.61
CA LEU A 17 -15.97 24.45 5.15
C LEU A 17 -15.03 24.82 6.30
N ILE A 18 -15.53 25.28 7.43
CA ILE A 18 -14.74 25.60 8.63
C ILE A 18 -14.11 24.32 9.15
N VAL A 19 -14.82 23.20 9.17
CA VAL A 19 -14.28 21.87 9.51
C VAL A 19 -13.22 21.45 8.50
N LEU A 20 -13.39 21.67 7.21
CA LEU A 20 -12.36 21.37 6.21
C LEU A 20 -11.15 22.31 6.31
N LEU A 21 -11.37 23.60 6.60
CA LEU A 21 -10.31 24.60 6.73
C LEU A 21 -9.58 24.44 8.05
N THR A 22 -10.29 24.06 9.12
CA THR A 22 -9.70 23.68 10.41
C THR A 22 -8.99 22.33 10.29
N VAL A 23 -9.54 21.31 9.62
CA VAL A 23 -8.83 20.06 9.33
C VAL A 23 -7.61 20.33 8.45
N ALA A 24 -7.69 21.22 7.45
CA ALA A 24 -6.54 21.60 6.63
C ALA A 24 -5.48 22.38 7.42
N ILE A 25 -5.89 23.33 8.28
CA ILE A 25 -4.99 24.06 9.19
C ILE A 25 -4.39 23.09 10.21
N LEU A 26 -5.17 22.16 10.76
CA LEU A 26 -4.73 21.14 11.70
C LEU A 26 -3.82 20.11 11.04
N LEU A 27 -4.03 19.79 9.76
CA LEU A 27 -3.12 18.96 8.96
C LEU A 27 -1.80 19.69 8.72
N LEU A 28 -1.84 20.98 8.38
CA LEU A 28 -0.65 21.82 8.25
C LEU A 28 0.08 21.94 9.61
N LEU A 29 -0.64 22.22 10.70
CA LEU A 29 -0.10 22.23 12.06
C LEU A 29 0.42 20.85 12.49
N GLY A 30 -0.17 19.74 12.02
CA GLY A 30 0.31 18.38 12.25
C GLY A 30 1.49 17.97 11.37
N GLU A 31 1.78 18.72 10.29
CA GLU A 31 3.04 18.62 9.54
C GLU A 31 4.14 19.50 10.16
N PHE A 32 3.79 20.64 10.76
CA PHE A 32 4.73 21.53 11.46
C PHE A 32 4.93 21.19 12.95
N GLY A 33 4.03 20.40 13.53
CA GLY A 33 4.10 19.85 14.88
C GLY A 33 4.96 18.60 14.93
N GLY A 34 6.18 18.69 14.40
CA GLY A 34 7.20 17.71 14.74
C GLY A 34 7.63 17.96 16.19
N ASP A 35 7.85 16.90 16.97
CA ASP A 35 8.54 17.03 18.25
C ASP A 35 9.87 17.77 17.97
N PRO A 36 10.09 19.00 18.47
CA PRO A 36 11.31 19.74 18.23
C PRO A 36 12.55 18.98 18.74
N ASN A 37 12.36 17.96 19.57
CA ASN A 37 13.41 17.05 20.01
C ASN A 37 13.69 15.90 19.04
N LEU A 38 12.86 15.63 18.04
CA LEU A 38 13.07 14.50 17.13
C LEU A 38 14.32 14.72 16.26
N SER A 39 14.53 15.93 15.74
CA SER A 39 15.76 16.28 15.01
C SER A 39 17.01 16.19 15.88
N ASN A 40 16.90 16.57 17.16
CA ASN A 40 17.97 16.40 18.13
C ASN A 40 18.15 14.91 18.50
N LEU A 41 17.10 14.10 18.56
CA LEU A 41 17.19 12.64 18.77
C LEU A 41 17.92 11.97 17.61
N TYR A 42 17.64 12.36 16.35
CA TYR A 42 18.37 11.86 15.18
C TYR A 42 19.86 12.22 15.20
N ARG A 43 20.23 13.37 15.77
CA ARG A 43 21.62 13.87 15.77
C ARG A 43 22.42 13.47 17.02
N ASP A 44 21.78 13.56 18.17
CA ASP A 44 22.40 13.53 19.50
C ASP A 44 21.98 12.28 20.31
N GLY A 45 21.08 11.44 19.77
CA GLY A 45 20.69 10.17 20.36
C GLY A 45 21.84 9.17 20.38
N LYS A 46 22.00 8.47 21.50
CA LYS A 46 22.99 7.40 21.65
C LYS A 46 22.33 6.07 21.32
N GLU A 47 22.70 5.49 20.18
CA GLU A 47 22.29 4.14 19.81
C GLU A 47 22.70 3.16 20.92
N ILE A 48 21.74 2.37 21.41
CA ILE A 48 22.03 1.31 22.38
C ILE A 48 22.53 0.09 21.60
N ASN A 49 21.71 -0.35 20.65
CA ASN A 49 21.97 -1.26 19.54
C ASN A 49 20.61 -1.48 18.84
N GLY A 50 20.63 -2.13 17.67
CA GLY A 50 19.41 -2.58 17.03
C GLY A 50 18.47 -1.45 16.64
N VAL A 51 17.24 -1.49 17.18
CA VAL A 51 16.23 -0.47 16.91
C VAL A 51 16.14 0.58 18.02
N PHE A 52 16.97 0.49 19.06
CA PHE A 52 16.81 1.26 20.30
C PHE A 52 17.82 2.39 20.44
N THR A 53 17.36 3.53 20.93
CA THR A 53 18.17 4.74 21.13
C THR A 53 17.88 5.35 22.49
N ASN A 54 18.93 5.67 23.25
CA ASN A 54 18.83 6.47 24.46
C ASN A 54 19.00 7.95 24.12
N TYR A 55 18.06 8.77 24.55
CA TYR A 55 18.16 10.22 24.44
C TYR A 55 17.49 10.89 25.64
N ASN A 56 18.18 11.84 26.26
CA ASN A 56 17.71 12.55 27.46
C ASN A 56 17.18 11.62 28.56
N ASN A 57 17.90 10.51 28.80
CA ASN A 57 17.53 9.50 29.79
C ASN A 57 16.12 8.92 29.56
N ARG A 58 15.81 8.63 28.29
CA ARG A 58 14.59 7.97 27.82
C ARG A 58 14.95 7.01 26.68
N ILE A 59 14.21 5.92 26.56
CA ILE A 59 14.43 4.92 25.51
C ILE A 59 13.42 5.12 24.38
N TYR A 60 13.92 5.11 23.16
CA TYR A 60 13.14 5.18 21.94
C TYR A 60 13.39 3.95 21.08
N ALA A 61 12.36 3.42 20.42
CA ALA A 61 12.53 2.46 19.33
C ALA A 61 12.24 3.14 17.98
N VAL A 62 13.12 2.93 17.01
CA VAL A 62 12.85 3.31 15.61
C VAL A 62 11.96 2.26 14.98
N VAL A 63 10.91 2.73 14.31
CA VAL A 63 10.06 1.88 13.46
C VAL A 63 10.26 2.34 12.02
N PRO A 64 10.74 1.48 11.11
CA PRO A 64 10.97 1.84 9.72
C PRO A 64 9.73 2.50 9.09
N SER A 65 9.94 3.57 8.32
CA SER A 65 8.89 4.41 7.71
C SER A 65 7.98 5.20 8.69
N SER A 66 8.14 4.99 10.00
CA SER A 66 7.33 5.59 11.06
C SER A 66 8.16 6.42 12.07
N GLY A 67 9.49 6.29 12.07
CA GLY A 67 10.42 7.06 12.90
C GLY A 67 10.50 6.56 14.35
N TYR A 68 11.02 7.39 15.25
CA TYR A 68 11.16 7.02 16.67
C TYR A 68 9.86 7.09 17.46
N TYR A 69 9.70 6.17 18.40
CA TYR A 69 8.62 6.11 19.39
C TYR A 69 9.22 5.94 20.78
N LEU A 70 8.76 6.76 21.72
CA LEU A 70 9.16 6.67 23.13
C LEU A 70 8.60 5.36 23.73
N ILE A 71 9.39 4.73 24.58
CA ILE A 71 8.97 3.63 25.44
C ILE A 71 8.85 4.21 26.85
N GLU A 72 7.64 4.59 27.26
CA GLU A 72 7.44 5.33 28.51
C GLU A 72 7.81 4.52 29.75
N GLU A 73 7.55 3.22 29.70
CA GLU A 73 7.74 2.29 30.82
C GLU A 73 9.18 1.76 30.94
N ALA A 74 10.07 2.15 30.01
CA ALA A 74 11.45 1.65 29.97
C ALA A 74 12.29 2.14 31.15
N ASP A 75 12.84 1.20 31.91
CA ASP A 75 13.87 1.49 32.90
C ASP A 75 15.24 1.60 32.22
N VAL A 76 15.64 2.84 31.92
CA VAL A 76 16.88 3.16 31.19
C VAL A 76 18.13 2.52 31.80
N ALA A 77 18.19 2.38 33.12
CA ALA A 77 19.36 1.86 33.83
C ALA A 77 19.57 0.36 33.62
N SER A 78 18.49 -0.40 33.41
CA SER A 78 18.52 -1.85 33.19
C SER A 78 18.18 -2.28 31.77
N PHE A 79 17.84 -1.33 30.89
CA PHE A 79 17.48 -1.59 29.50
C PHE A 79 18.64 -2.23 28.73
N ARG A 80 18.37 -3.37 28.11
CA ARG A 80 19.33 -4.13 27.30
C ARG A 80 18.62 -4.96 26.23
N GLU A 81 19.35 -5.29 25.17
CA GLU A 81 18.88 -6.29 24.23
C GLU A 81 18.94 -7.70 24.84
N VAL A 82 18.12 -8.60 24.30
CA VAL A 82 18.18 -10.02 24.65
C VAL A 82 19.25 -10.75 23.83
N ASP A 83 19.50 -10.29 22.60
CA ASP A 83 20.45 -10.88 21.66
C ASP A 83 20.90 -9.85 20.61
N GLU A 84 22.18 -9.89 20.22
CA GLU A 84 22.78 -8.88 19.32
C GLU A 84 22.64 -9.22 17.82
N HIS A 85 22.15 -10.42 17.49
CA HIS A 85 22.01 -10.87 16.11
C HIS A 85 21.01 -9.98 15.35
N ILE A 86 21.32 -9.66 14.10
CA ILE A 86 20.55 -8.68 13.32
C ILE A 86 19.05 -9.01 13.20
N SER A 87 18.69 -10.29 13.26
CA SER A 87 17.30 -10.76 13.20
C SER A 87 16.54 -10.70 14.53
N ASN A 88 17.19 -10.27 15.62
CA ASN A 88 16.61 -10.18 16.97
C ASN A 88 16.67 -8.78 17.60
N ARG A 89 17.32 -7.82 16.93
CA ARG A 89 17.56 -6.43 17.37
C ARG A 89 16.33 -5.58 17.65
N GLN A 90 15.16 -6.07 17.26
CA GLN A 90 13.87 -5.48 17.55
C GLN A 90 13.36 -5.80 18.97
N PHE A 91 14.03 -6.66 19.73
CA PHE A 91 13.56 -7.13 21.04
C PHE A 91 14.53 -6.80 22.17
N ALA A 92 13.99 -6.21 23.24
CA ALA A 92 14.77 -5.80 24.39
C ALA A 92 14.01 -6.07 25.69
N VAL A 93 14.73 -5.98 26.80
CA VAL A 93 14.19 -6.11 28.15
C VAL A 93 14.78 -5.05 29.06
N ASP A 94 14.06 -4.72 30.13
CA ASP A 94 14.61 -4.06 31.30
C ASP A 94 14.26 -4.91 32.55
N LYS A 95 14.54 -4.41 33.75
CA LYS A 95 14.26 -5.16 34.99
C LYS A 95 12.77 -5.49 35.23
N ASN A 96 11.85 -4.81 34.54
CA ASN A 96 10.40 -4.90 34.73
C ASN A 96 9.66 -5.54 33.54
N ASN A 97 10.08 -5.23 32.31
CA ASN A 97 9.32 -5.52 31.09
C ASN A 97 10.19 -6.04 29.94
N ALA A 98 9.55 -6.72 29.00
CA ALA A 98 10.09 -7.01 27.67
C ALA A 98 9.39 -6.17 26.59
N TYR A 99 10.10 -5.89 25.51
CA TYR A 99 9.68 -4.97 24.45
C TYR A 99 9.91 -5.57 23.06
N CYS A 100 8.89 -5.52 22.21
CA CYS A 100 8.96 -5.74 20.77
C CYS A 100 8.83 -4.39 20.06
N GLY A 101 9.96 -3.84 19.61
CA GLY A 101 10.08 -2.44 19.25
C GLY A 101 9.65 -1.56 20.42
N ASN A 102 8.69 -0.66 20.19
CA ASN A 102 8.15 0.22 21.23
C ASN A 102 7.01 -0.38 22.06
N ARG A 103 6.69 -1.67 21.93
CA ARG A 103 5.50 -2.28 22.56
C ARG A 103 5.87 -3.30 23.62
N ILE A 104 5.23 -3.22 24.78
CA ILE A 104 5.40 -4.19 25.87
C ILE A 104 4.87 -5.57 25.46
N VAL A 105 5.67 -6.60 25.72
CA VAL A 105 5.30 -8.01 25.62
C VAL A 105 4.72 -8.44 26.96
N LYS A 106 3.40 -8.31 27.10
CA LYS A 106 2.68 -8.57 28.36
C LYS A 106 2.93 -9.98 28.88
N GLY A 107 3.28 -10.09 30.17
CA GLY A 107 3.46 -11.36 30.87
C GLY A 107 4.80 -12.06 30.64
N PHE A 108 5.70 -11.47 29.85
CA PHE A 108 7.03 -12.01 29.58
C PHE A 108 7.96 -11.69 30.75
N ASP A 109 8.66 -12.69 31.28
CA ASP A 109 9.65 -12.50 32.35
C ASP A 109 11.00 -12.02 31.75
N PRO A 110 11.41 -10.77 32.02
CA PRO A 110 12.66 -10.24 31.47
C PRO A 110 13.93 -10.85 32.10
N VAL A 111 13.81 -11.50 33.26
CA VAL A 111 14.96 -12.09 33.98
C VAL A 111 15.42 -13.37 33.28
N THR A 112 14.47 -14.19 32.82
CA THR A 112 14.74 -15.48 32.15
C THR A 112 14.70 -15.38 30.63
N SER A 113 14.61 -14.16 30.09
CA SER A 113 14.55 -13.87 28.66
C SER A 113 15.73 -14.46 27.88
N ARG A 114 15.46 -15.14 26.76
CA ARG A 114 16.45 -15.56 25.78
C ARG A 114 15.89 -15.58 24.37
N ALA A 115 16.75 -15.33 23.38
CA ALA A 115 16.41 -15.50 21.98
C ALA A 115 16.49 -16.99 21.58
N LEU A 116 15.54 -17.44 20.77
CA LEU A 116 15.60 -18.71 20.05
C LEU A 116 16.15 -18.51 18.62
N GLY A 117 16.16 -17.27 18.12
CA GLY A 117 16.67 -16.87 16.81
C GLY A 117 15.58 -16.41 15.84
N GLU A 118 15.95 -15.64 14.82
CA GLU A 118 15.09 -15.12 13.75
C GLU A 118 13.76 -14.48 14.23
N GLY A 119 13.79 -13.76 15.36
CA GLY A 119 12.65 -13.07 15.93
C GLY A 119 11.83 -13.86 16.95
N TYR A 120 12.23 -15.09 17.30
CA TYR A 120 11.61 -15.85 18.40
C TYR A 120 12.31 -15.61 19.73
N PHE A 121 11.52 -15.38 20.77
CA PHE A 121 12.00 -15.13 22.14
C PHE A 121 11.19 -15.94 23.15
N THR A 122 11.84 -16.41 24.21
CA THR A 122 11.19 -17.13 25.30
C THR A 122 11.75 -16.72 26.65
N ASP A 123 10.92 -16.77 27.68
CA ASP A 123 11.31 -16.64 29.08
C ASP A 123 11.29 -18.01 29.80
N GLY A 124 11.09 -19.10 29.06
CA GLY A 124 10.92 -20.47 29.57
C GLY A 124 9.47 -20.88 29.84
N LYS A 125 8.55 -19.93 30.02
CA LYS A 125 7.10 -20.18 30.19
C LYS A 125 6.31 -19.74 28.96
N MET A 126 6.54 -18.51 28.52
CA MET A 126 5.97 -17.90 27.33
C MET A 126 6.99 -17.91 26.18
N THR A 127 6.48 -18.03 24.96
CA THR A 127 7.27 -17.81 23.75
C THR A 127 6.50 -16.88 22.83
N CYS A 128 7.19 -15.90 22.26
CA CYS A 128 6.62 -14.97 21.30
C CYS A 128 7.50 -14.83 20.07
N TYR A 129 6.88 -14.46 18.96
CA TYR A 129 7.54 -14.00 17.76
C TYR A 129 7.38 -12.48 17.65
N CYS A 130 8.50 -11.77 17.67
CA CYS A 130 8.59 -10.35 17.34
C CYS A 130 9.30 -10.24 15.99
N ALA A 131 8.60 -9.86 14.93
CA ALA A 131 9.20 -9.89 13.59
C ALA A 131 10.33 -8.85 13.46
N PRO A 132 11.43 -9.14 12.76
CA PRO A 132 12.54 -8.19 12.58
C PRO A 132 12.22 -6.99 11.69
N MET A 133 11.11 -7.06 10.93
CA MET A 133 10.67 -6.01 10.02
C MET A 133 9.29 -5.50 10.41
N SER A 134 9.08 -4.19 10.27
CA SER A 134 7.78 -3.58 10.51
C SER A 134 6.83 -3.78 9.33
N VAL A 135 5.53 -3.86 9.63
CA VAL A 135 4.45 -3.93 8.65
C VAL A 135 3.46 -2.79 8.89
N PRO A 136 2.65 -2.40 7.88
CA PRO A 136 1.57 -1.46 8.09
C PRO A 136 0.63 -1.90 9.21
N ASN A 137 0.32 -0.98 10.12
CA ASN A 137 -0.61 -1.18 11.21
C ASN A 137 -2.04 -1.22 10.65
N HIS A 138 -2.56 -2.42 10.45
CA HIS A 138 -3.90 -2.62 9.90
C HIS A 138 -5.03 -2.23 10.87
N ASP A 139 -4.73 -2.09 12.17
CA ASP A 139 -5.70 -1.60 13.16
C ASP A 139 -5.92 -0.09 13.04
N LEU A 140 -4.97 0.63 12.42
CA LEU A 140 -5.04 2.07 12.23
C LEU A 140 -5.50 2.41 10.81
N SER A 141 -6.81 2.67 10.66
CA SER A 141 -7.36 3.09 9.37
C SER A 141 -6.73 4.40 8.88
N GLY A 142 -6.71 4.64 7.56
CA GLY A 142 -6.15 5.87 6.99
C GLY A 142 -6.83 7.15 7.50
N ILE A 143 -8.13 7.11 7.82
CA ILE A 143 -8.85 8.24 8.40
C ILE A 143 -8.44 8.45 9.88
N ALA A 144 -8.36 7.36 10.65
CA ALA A 144 -7.93 7.41 12.05
C ALA A 144 -6.49 7.95 12.16
N PHE A 145 -5.57 7.45 11.32
CA PHE A 145 -4.19 7.95 11.24
C PHE A 145 -4.12 9.47 11.02
N VAL A 146 -4.94 10.00 10.10
CA VAL A 146 -4.99 11.44 9.81
C VAL A 146 -5.48 12.23 11.03
N LEU A 147 -6.55 11.77 11.69
CA LEU A 147 -7.08 12.42 12.87
C LEU A 147 -6.10 12.37 14.05
N GLU A 148 -5.50 11.23 14.31
CA GLU A 148 -4.50 11.08 15.37
C GLU A 148 -3.25 11.92 15.09
N LYS A 149 -2.81 12.03 13.82
CA LYS A 149 -1.67 12.89 13.46
C LYS A 149 -1.96 14.36 13.73
N ILE A 150 -3.18 14.82 13.45
CA ILE A 150 -3.66 16.16 13.80
C ILE A 150 -3.62 16.38 15.31
N LEU A 151 -4.19 15.44 16.08
CA LEU A 151 -4.27 15.54 17.53
C LEU A 151 -2.88 15.48 18.17
N TYR A 152 -1.96 14.69 17.61
CA TYR A 152 -0.56 14.63 18.01
C TYR A 152 0.15 15.96 17.81
N GLY A 153 -0.03 16.60 16.64
CA GLY A 153 0.50 17.95 16.39
C GLY A 153 -0.06 19.02 17.33
N ALA A 154 -1.24 18.78 17.90
CA ALA A 154 -1.85 19.61 18.95
C ALA A 154 -1.43 19.22 20.38
N GLY A 155 -0.60 18.19 20.55
CA GLY A 155 -0.16 17.67 21.85
C GLY A 155 -1.25 16.98 22.68
N LEU A 156 -2.31 16.51 22.03
CA LEU A 156 -3.50 15.93 22.70
C LEU A 156 -3.47 14.40 22.78
N VAL A 157 -2.69 13.75 21.92
CA VAL A 157 -2.52 12.30 21.87
C VAL A 157 -1.07 11.97 21.54
N ASP A 158 -0.68 10.72 21.77
CA ASP A 158 0.64 10.22 21.38
C ASP A 158 0.79 10.11 19.87
N LYS A 159 2.04 9.98 19.42
CA LYS A 159 2.36 9.86 18.01
C LYS A 159 1.66 8.63 17.41
N PRO A 160 0.85 8.80 16.34
CA PRO A 160 0.19 7.67 15.71
C PRO A 160 1.20 6.74 15.03
N GLN A 161 1.00 5.45 15.20
CA GLN A 161 1.92 4.42 14.72
C GLN A 161 1.39 3.75 13.46
N LYS A 162 1.86 4.23 12.30
CA LYS A 162 1.46 3.73 10.97
C LYS A 162 2.03 2.35 10.66
N ASP A 163 3.24 2.06 11.13
CA ASP A 163 3.90 0.77 10.97
C ASP A 163 4.24 0.20 12.34
N ILE A 164 4.17 -1.12 12.50
CA ILE A 164 4.40 -1.83 13.76
C ILE A 164 5.31 -3.02 13.54
N TYR A 165 6.06 -3.42 14.57
CA TYR A 165 6.65 -4.76 14.61
C TYR A 165 5.55 -5.77 14.96
N PRO A 166 5.23 -6.73 14.08
CA PRO A 166 4.32 -7.82 14.42
C PRO A 166 4.78 -8.56 15.68
N LEU A 167 3.87 -8.71 16.63
CA LEU A 167 4.06 -9.51 17.84
C LEU A 167 3.00 -10.60 17.86
N GLN A 168 3.43 -11.86 17.90
CA GLN A 168 2.56 -13.01 18.04
C GLN A 168 2.98 -13.87 19.23
N TYR A 169 2.00 -14.33 20.01
CA TYR A 169 2.22 -15.23 21.13
C TYR A 169 1.98 -16.66 20.67
N LEU A 170 2.92 -17.55 20.97
CA LEU A 170 2.76 -18.97 20.68
C LEU A 170 1.89 -19.61 21.75
N GLN A 171 1.22 -20.71 21.42
CA GLN A 171 0.36 -21.40 22.37
C GLN A 171 1.18 -21.90 23.57
N GLU A 172 0.73 -21.53 24.78
CA GLU A 172 1.31 -22.01 26.02
C GLU A 172 1.17 -23.54 26.15
N GLY A 173 2.22 -24.17 26.67
CA GLY A 173 2.26 -25.61 26.89
C GLY A 173 3.37 -25.99 27.86
N ASN A 174 3.39 -27.26 28.25
CA ASN A 174 4.37 -27.78 29.20
C ASN A 174 5.75 -28.05 28.57
N THR A 175 5.89 -27.88 27.26
CA THR A 175 7.14 -28.09 26.52
C THR A 175 7.67 -26.77 25.97
N VAL A 176 8.96 -26.54 26.18
CA VAL A 176 9.66 -25.33 25.73
C VAL A 176 9.85 -25.38 24.22
N TYR A 177 9.63 -24.25 23.54
CA TYR A 177 9.89 -24.14 22.11
C TYR A 177 11.40 -24.12 21.83
N SER A 178 11.79 -24.78 20.75
CA SER A 178 13.14 -24.81 20.19
C SER A 178 13.14 -24.35 18.73
N PRO A 179 14.26 -23.78 18.25
CA PRO A 179 14.38 -23.36 16.86
C PRO A 179 14.36 -24.56 15.90
N LEU A 180 13.80 -24.33 14.71
CA LEU A 180 13.74 -25.24 13.57
C LEU A 180 14.07 -24.45 12.30
N LEU A 181 14.57 -25.12 11.25
CA LEU A 181 14.92 -24.48 9.95
C LEU A 181 15.89 -23.30 10.08
N ARG A 182 16.96 -23.47 10.87
CA ARG A 182 17.89 -22.39 11.25
C ARG A 182 17.16 -21.21 11.91
N ALA A 183 16.32 -21.54 12.90
CA ALA A 183 15.49 -20.64 13.70
C ALA A 183 14.35 -19.90 12.99
N ARG A 184 14.13 -20.10 11.69
CA ARG A 184 12.97 -19.50 10.97
C ARG A 184 11.62 -20.04 11.41
N ALA A 185 11.63 -21.23 12.02
CA ALA A 185 10.47 -21.82 12.66
C ALA A 185 10.78 -22.13 14.13
N ALA A 186 9.73 -22.28 14.93
CA ALA A 186 9.81 -22.72 16.32
C ALA A 186 8.90 -23.92 16.52
N THR A 187 9.35 -24.91 17.29
CA THR A 187 8.57 -26.11 17.60
C THR A 187 8.71 -26.50 19.05
N ASN A 188 7.63 -27.03 19.63
CA ASN A 188 7.63 -27.64 20.97
C ASN A 188 7.57 -29.19 20.90
N GLY A 189 7.88 -29.76 19.74
CA GLY A 189 7.78 -31.18 19.43
C GLY A 189 6.39 -31.64 18.95
N LYS A 190 5.37 -30.77 19.00
CA LYS A 190 4.01 -31.08 18.54
C LYS A 190 3.45 -30.04 17.57
N LEU A 191 3.66 -28.76 17.86
CA LEU A 191 3.23 -27.65 17.02
C LEU A 191 4.45 -27.03 16.37
N VAL A 192 4.32 -26.60 15.12
CA VAL A 192 5.32 -25.80 14.41
C VAL A 192 4.74 -24.41 14.15
N TYR A 193 5.52 -23.39 14.44
CA TYR A 193 5.23 -22.01 14.09
C TYR A 193 6.28 -21.52 13.10
N TYR A 194 5.85 -20.82 12.05
CA TYR A 194 6.72 -20.11 11.11
C TYR A 194 6.33 -18.64 11.14
N GLN A 195 7.30 -17.75 11.36
CA GLN A 195 7.03 -16.32 11.56
C GLN A 195 5.91 -16.01 12.57
N GLY A 196 5.84 -16.77 13.66
CA GLY A 196 4.86 -16.59 14.74
C GLY A 196 3.50 -17.24 14.52
N GLU A 197 3.20 -17.68 13.29
CA GLU A 197 1.91 -18.29 12.93
C GLU A 197 2.00 -19.81 12.87
N LEU A 198 0.95 -20.49 13.33
CA LEU A 198 0.89 -21.95 13.37
C LEU A 198 0.90 -22.53 11.95
N LEU A 199 1.79 -23.49 11.69
CA LEU A 199 1.77 -24.30 10.48
C LEU A 199 0.76 -25.46 10.65
N PRO A 200 -0.35 -25.47 9.90
CA PRO A 200 -1.38 -26.48 10.09
C PRO A 200 -0.89 -27.85 9.63
N LYS A 201 -0.99 -28.86 10.52
CA LYS A 201 -0.64 -30.26 10.26
C LYS A 201 0.85 -30.54 10.04
N ALA A 202 1.73 -29.58 10.29
CA ALA A 202 3.17 -29.79 10.12
C ALA A 202 3.69 -30.86 11.07
N ASP A 203 4.49 -31.77 10.52
CA ASP A 203 5.26 -32.71 11.32
C ASP A 203 6.63 -32.08 11.67
N PRO A 204 6.89 -31.74 12.95
CA PRO A 204 8.13 -31.09 13.36
C PRO A 204 9.38 -31.96 13.17
N LEU A 205 9.25 -33.28 13.01
CA LEU A 205 10.39 -34.18 12.87
C LEU A 205 10.91 -34.25 11.43
N SER A 206 10.04 -34.09 10.45
CA SER A 206 10.38 -34.17 9.02
C SER A 206 10.36 -32.83 8.29
N LEU A 207 9.85 -31.75 8.92
CA LEU A 207 9.73 -30.46 8.25
C LEU A 207 11.11 -29.91 7.85
N GLN A 208 11.25 -29.59 6.57
CA GLN A 208 12.47 -29.08 5.97
C GLN A 208 12.18 -27.98 4.94
N GLN A 209 13.23 -27.23 4.59
CA GLN A 209 13.19 -26.28 3.48
C GLN A 209 13.35 -27.03 2.17
N LEU A 210 12.53 -26.70 1.16
CA LEU A 210 12.67 -27.32 -0.16
C LEU A 210 13.92 -26.80 -0.90
N PRO A 211 14.58 -27.64 -1.73
CA PRO A 211 15.69 -27.20 -2.56
C PRO A 211 15.23 -26.12 -3.55
N MET A 212 16.15 -25.27 -3.96
CA MET A 212 15.91 -24.13 -4.85
C MET A 212 17.01 -24.08 -5.89
N LEU A 213 16.62 -24.25 -7.14
CA LEU A 213 17.52 -24.33 -8.30
C LEU A 213 17.81 -22.93 -8.84
N TYR A 214 19.10 -22.60 -8.98
CA TYR A 214 19.58 -21.35 -9.57
C TYR A 214 20.00 -21.52 -11.03
N ASN A 215 20.12 -20.40 -11.74
CA ASN A 215 20.55 -20.36 -13.14
C ASN A 215 22.00 -20.84 -13.38
N ASP A 216 22.82 -20.91 -12.35
CA ASP A 216 24.19 -21.43 -12.38
C ASP A 216 24.26 -22.94 -12.07
N GLY A 217 23.12 -23.58 -11.83
CA GLY A 217 22.99 -24.99 -11.44
C GLY A 217 23.22 -25.25 -9.95
N ASP A 218 23.49 -24.22 -9.14
CA ASP A 218 23.62 -24.34 -7.70
C ASP A 218 22.25 -24.63 -7.06
N ILE A 219 22.27 -25.42 -5.99
CA ILE A 219 21.07 -25.76 -5.21
C ILE A 219 21.22 -25.16 -3.83
N ARG A 220 20.29 -24.27 -3.48
CA ARG A 220 20.16 -23.69 -2.13
C ARG A 220 18.82 -24.07 -1.55
N TYR A 221 18.50 -23.55 -0.37
CA TYR A 221 17.24 -23.85 0.29
C TYR A 221 16.27 -22.67 0.17
N SER A 222 15.03 -22.97 -0.21
CA SER A 222 13.96 -21.98 -0.25
C SER A 222 13.64 -21.49 1.16
N PHE A 223 13.52 -20.18 1.34
CA PHE A 223 13.06 -19.61 2.61
C PHE A 223 11.55 -19.66 2.76
N VAL A 224 10.81 -19.79 1.67
CA VAL A 224 9.34 -19.66 1.65
C VAL A 224 8.63 -20.96 1.30
N TYR A 225 9.30 -21.94 0.70
CA TYR A 225 8.72 -23.24 0.44
C TYR A 225 9.29 -24.29 1.40
N LEU A 226 8.40 -24.92 2.14
CA LEU A 226 8.70 -25.92 3.15
C LEU A 226 7.92 -27.20 2.84
N ALA A 227 8.43 -28.34 3.26
CA ALA A 227 7.69 -29.59 3.20
C ALA A 227 8.03 -30.48 4.41
N ASP A 228 7.02 -31.19 4.89
CA ASP A 228 7.20 -32.38 5.72
C ASP A 228 6.98 -33.63 4.84
N ASP A 229 6.91 -34.82 5.43
CA ASP A 229 6.74 -36.07 4.66
C ASP A 229 5.41 -36.16 3.88
N LYS A 230 4.42 -35.30 4.18
CA LYS A 230 3.05 -35.37 3.62
C LYS A 230 2.58 -34.05 3.02
N HIS A 231 2.97 -32.94 3.61
CA HIS A 231 2.42 -31.61 3.34
C HIS A 231 3.49 -30.67 2.81
N VAL A 232 3.05 -29.74 1.96
CA VAL A 232 3.89 -28.69 1.38
C VAL A 232 3.30 -27.34 1.72
N TYR A 233 4.15 -26.38 2.03
CA TYR A 233 3.75 -25.06 2.48
C TYR A 233 4.41 -23.97 1.65
N TYR A 234 3.66 -22.90 1.38
CA TYR A 234 4.22 -21.60 1.03
C TYR A 234 4.06 -20.67 2.23
N LYS A 235 5.15 -20.36 2.92
CA LYS A 235 5.15 -19.71 4.23
C LYS A 235 4.23 -20.48 5.19
N ASN A 236 3.13 -19.88 5.61
CA ASN A 236 2.13 -20.46 6.51
C ASN A 236 0.95 -21.11 5.77
N ASP A 237 0.85 -20.95 4.45
CA ASP A 237 -0.23 -21.51 3.64
C ASP A 237 0.07 -22.98 3.28
N LEU A 238 -0.81 -23.90 3.71
CA LEU A 238 -0.80 -25.29 3.25
C LEU A 238 -1.21 -25.34 1.77
N LEU A 239 -0.34 -25.88 0.93
CA LEU A 239 -0.58 -25.98 -0.50
C LEU A 239 -1.34 -27.27 -0.86
N PRO A 240 -2.17 -27.24 -1.92
CA PRO A 240 -2.96 -28.39 -2.36
C PRO A 240 -2.14 -29.40 -3.19
N LEU A 241 -0.96 -29.80 -2.72
CA LEU A 241 -0.12 -30.84 -3.33
C LEU A 241 0.47 -31.79 -2.27
N GLN A 242 0.84 -32.98 -2.71
CA GLN A 242 1.50 -33.98 -1.87
C GLN A 242 3.00 -33.73 -1.84
N ALA A 243 3.60 -33.84 -0.66
CA ALA A 243 5.05 -33.79 -0.54
C ALA A 243 5.70 -34.92 -1.34
N ASN A 244 6.79 -34.60 -2.03
CA ASN A 244 7.63 -35.58 -2.69
C ASN A 244 9.07 -35.04 -2.82
N ASN A 245 10.00 -35.94 -3.07
CA ASN A 245 11.44 -35.67 -3.10
C ASN A 245 11.96 -34.95 -4.36
N GLU A 246 11.11 -34.74 -5.37
CA GLU A 246 11.47 -34.04 -6.61
C GLU A 246 11.01 -32.56 -6.61
N LEU A 247 10.24 -32.16 -5.59
CA LEU A 247 9.82 -30.77 -5.40
C LEU A 247 11.03 -29.86 -5.23
N HIS A 248 11.05 -28.79 -6.02
CA HIS A 248 12.07 -27.76 -5.90
C HIS A 248 11.52 -26.40 -6.31
N ALA A 249 12.01 -25.36 -5.64
CA ALA A 249 11.77 -23.99 -6.00
C ALA A 249 12.70 -23.56 -7.15
N LEU A 250 12.32 -22.49 -7.86
CA LEU A 250 13.15 -21.87 -8.89
C LEU A 250 13.58 -20.47 -8.46
N ALA A 251 14.88 -20.19 -8.61
CA ALA A 251 15.45 -18.86 -8.48
C ALA A 251 15.78 -18.34 -9.88
N PHE A 252 15.02 -17.33 -10.33
CA PHE A 252 15.32 -16.64 -11.57
C PHE A 252 16.41 -15.60 -11.31
N ASP A 253 17.01 -15.04 -12.35
CA ASP A 253 18.01 -13.96 -12.26
C ASP A 253 17.49 -12.68 -12.91
N ALA A 254 16.37 -12.18 -12.39
CA ALA A 254 15.58 -11.06 -12.91
C ALA A 254 15.21 -10.04 -11.82
N GLN A 255 14.81 -8.83 -12.21
CA GLN A 255 14.17 -7.87 -11.30
C GLN A 255 12.71 -8.28 -11.03
N ASN A 256 12.27 -8.18 -9.77
CA ASN A 256 10.90 -8.47 -9.30
C ASN A 256 10.44 -9.93 -9.47
N GLN A 257 11.07 -10.84 -8.73
CA GLN A 257 10.73 -12.26 -8.81
C GLN A 257 9.67 -12.69 -7.82
N GLU A 258 8.72 -13.45 -8.35
CA GLU A 258 7.83 -14.27 -7.55
C GLU A 258 8.51 -15.60 -7.23
N ASN A 259 8.02 -16.26 -6.18
CA ASN A 259 8.58 -17.54 -5.78
C ASN A 259 7.89 -18.64 -6.57
N TYR A 260 8.63 -19.45 -7.32
CA TYR A 260 8.05 -20.58 -8.05
C TYR A 260 8.42 -21.91 -7.40
N LEU A 261 7.49 -22.85 -7.40
CA LEU A 261 7.67 -24.23 -6.96
C LEU A 261 7.25 -25.16 -8.11
N VAL A 262 8.10 -26.13 -8.43
CA VAL A 262 7.86 -27.14 -9.45
C VAL A 262 7.57 -28.48 -8.78
N ASP A 263 6.56 -29.17 -9.28
CA ASP A 263 6.27 -30.57 -9.00
C ASP A 263 6.45 -31.40 -10.26
N PRO A 264 7.66 -31.96 -10.48
CA PRO A 264 7.97 -32.72 -11.68
C PRO A 264 7.09 -33.95 -11.89
N LYS A 265 6.63 -34.60 -10.80
CA LYS A 265 5.83 -35.83 -10.87
C LYS A 265 4.46 -35.58 -11.50
N GLU A 266 3.81 -34.49 -11.13
CA GLU A 266 2.52 -34.09 -11.69
C GLU A 266 2.67 -33.11 -12.88
N GLY A 267 3.90 -32.67 -13.17
CA GLY A 267 4.18 -31.63 -14.16
C GLY A 267 3.59 -30.26 -13.79
N MET A 268 3.40 -30.00 -12.50
CA MET A 268 2.72 -28.80 -12.01
C MET A 268 3.72 -27.71 -11.62
N VAL A 269 3.26 -26.47 -11.72
CA VAL A 269 3.98 -25.28 -11.24
C VAL A 269 3.07 -24.48 -10.34
N TYR A 270 3.64 -23.90 -9.29
CA TYR A 270 3.00 -22.98 -8.38
C TYR A 270 3.78 -21.67 -8.37
N VAL A 271 3.07 -20.55 -8.29
CA VAL A 271 3.64 -19.23 -8.03
C VAL A 271 3.11 -18.73 -6.70
N ASN A 272 4.01 -18.55 -5.74
CA ASN A 272 3.70 -18.41 -4.32
C ASN A 272 2.79 -19.55 -3.85
N LYS A 273 1.51 -19.28 -3.61
CA LYS A 273 0.52 -20.31 -3.25
C LYS A 273 -0.47 -20.67 -4.36
N ILE A 274 -0.33 -20.04 -5.52
CA ILE A 274 -1.28 -20.13 -6.62
C ILE A 274 -0.84 -21.26 -7.56
N PRO A 275 -1.63 -22.34 -7.71
CA PRO A 275 -1.35 -23.36 -8.71
C PRO A 275 -1.56 -22.82 -10.12
N PHE A 276 -0.76 -23.29 -11.06
CA PHE A 276 -1.08 -23.19 -12.48
C PHE A 276 -2.26 -24.10 -12.79
N ASP A 277 -2.95 -23.87 -13.90
CA ASP A 277 -4.13 -24.65 -14.27
C ASP A 277 -3.73 -26.07 -14.72
N LYS A 278 -4.12 -27.07 -13.93
CA LYS A 278 -3.75 -28.48 -14.16
C LYS A 278 -4.12 -28.99 -15.56
N SER A 279 -5.11 -28.41 -16.23
CA SER A 279 -5.53 -28.82 -17.58
C SER A 279 -4.46 -28.59 -18.66
N TYR A 280 -3.46 -27.74 -18.39
CA TYR A 280 -2.34 -27.48 -19.32
C TYR A 280 -1.01 -28.09 -18.86
N ALA A 281 -0.99 -28.84 -17.75
CA ALA A 281 0.20 -29.59 -17.35
C ALA A 281 0.55 -30.67 -18.41
N PRO A 282 1.83 -31.06 -18.55
CA PRO A 282 2.98 -30.63 -17.76
C PRO A 282 3.53 -29.26 -18.21
N TYR A 283 4.07 -28.53 -17.24
CA TYR A 283 4.78 -27.28 -17.44
C TYR A 283 6.29 -27.46 -17.37
N LYS A 284 7.02 -26.63 -18.11
CA LYS A 284 8.48 -26.53 -18.08
C LYS A 284 8.89 -25.07 -18.15
N GLU A 285 9.74 -24.60 -17.25
CA GLU A 285 10.36 -23.28 -17.33
C GLU A 285 11.13 -23.10 -18.65
N LEU A 286 11.03 -21.92 -19.26
CA LEU A 286 11.74 -21.63 -20.50
C LEU A 286 13.23 -21.32 -20.24
N SER A 287 13.54 -20.52 -19.22
CA SER A 287 14.90 -20.16 -18.80
C SER A 287 14.90 -19.62 -17.37
N LEU A 288 15.98 -19.86 -16.62
CA LEU A 288 16.21 -19.29 -15.28
C LEU A 288 16.99 -17.96 -15.32
N HIS A 289 17.53 -17.58 -16.48
CA HIS A 289 18.22 -16.30 -16.63
C HIS A 289 17.22 -15.15 -16.69
N GLY A 290 17.65 -13.93 -16.39
CA GLY A 290 16.72 -12.80 -16.43
C GLY A 290 17.28 -11.42 -16.71
N GLY A 291 18.47 -11.34 -17.33
CA GLY A 291 19.04 -10.06 -17.79
C GLY A 291 18.11 -9.28 -18.73
N HIS A 292 17.30 -9.98 -19.54
CA HIS A 292 16.38 -9.40 -20.52
C HIS A 292 14.94 -9.88 -20.39
N ILE A 293 14.46 -10.13 -19.16
CA ILE A 293 13.04 -10.43 -18.90
C ILE A 293 12.47 -9.60 -17.74
N PHE A 294 11.16 -9.40 -17.79
CA PHE A 294 10.33 -8.96 -16.66
C PHE A 294 9.36 -10.05 -16.20
N HIS A 295 9.15 -11.08 -17.03
CA HIS A 295 8.22 -12.18 -16.77
C HIS A 295 8.92 -13.51 -16.99
N SER A 296 8.85 -14.40 -16.00
CA SER A 296 9.25 -15.81 -16.16
C SER A 296 8.23 -16.55 -17.03
N PHE A 297 8.72 -17.35 -17.98
CA PHE A 297 7.87 -18.13 -18.88
C PHE A 297 7.87 -19.61 -18.56
N PHE A 298 6.69 -20.21 -18.65
CA PHE A 298 6.49 -21.65 -18.53
C PHE A 298 5.79 -22.18 -19.78
N LEU A 299 6.40 -23.18 -20.40
CA LEU A 299 5.93 -23.86 -21.58
C LEU A 299 5.04 -25.03 -21.20
N SER A 300 4.00 -25.27 -21.99
CA SER A 300 3.23 -26.52 -22.03
C SER A 300 3.00 -26.92 -23.48
N LYS A 301 2.40 -28.09 -23.71
CA LYS A 301 1.95 -28.49 -25.07
C LYS A 301 0.91 -27.52 -25.65
N SER A 302 0.08 -26.93 -24.80
CA SER A 302 -1.09 -26.12 -25.15
C SER A 302 -0.84 -24.61 -25.14
N GLY A 303 0.36 -24.17 -24.77
CA GLY A 303 0.68 -22.75 -24.73
C GLY A 303 1.84 -22.38 -23.83
N ILE A 304 2.10 -21.08 -23.78
CA ILE A 304 3.10 -20.46 -22.91
C ILE A 304 2.41 -19.54 -21.89
N PHE A 305 2.93 -19.56 -20.66
CA PHE A 305 2.30 -18.96 -19.49
C PHE A 305 3.28 -18.05 -18.76
N TYR A 306 2.74 -17.01 -18.13
CA TYR A 306 3.46 -16.14 -17.19
C TYR A 306 2.54 -15.72 -16.06
N TYR A 307 3.11 -15.21 -14.97
CA TYR A 307 2.33 -14.61 -13.88
C TYR A 307 2.34 -13.08 -13.99
N ASP A 308 1.15 -12.48 -14.02
CA ASP A 308 0.98 -11.02 -13.91
C ASP A 308 0.91 -10.66 -12.42
N ALA A 309 1.97 -10.05 -11.90
CA ALA A 309 2.09 -9.68 -10.49
C ALA A 309 1.12 -8.57 -10.05
N ILE A 310 0.63 -7.75 -10.98
CA ILE A 310 -0.35 -6.70 -10.68
C ILE A 310 -1.76 -7.29 -10.59
N GLN A 311 -2.12 -8.17 -11.52
CA GLN A 311 -3.41 -8.89 -11.50
C GLN A 311 -3.42 -10.07 -10.53
N LYS A 312 -2.24 -10.51 -10.08
CA LYS A 312 -2.03 -11.69 -9.23
C LYS A 312 -2.61 -12.97 -9.84
N LYS A 313 -2.37 -13.17 -11.14
CA LYS A 313 -2.96 -14.27 -11.91
C LYS A 313 -1.97 -14.85 -12.91
N VAL A 314 -2.03 -16.17 -13.08
CA VAL A 314 -1.33 -16.87 -14.16
C VAL A 314 -2.10 -16.67 -15.47
N MET A 315 -1.40 -16.18 -16.48
CA MET A 315 -1.93 -15.81 -17.79
C MET A 315 -1.35 -16.74 -18.85
N ARG A 316 -2.20 -17.28 -19.73
CA ARG A 316 -1.78 -17.89 -20.98
C ARG A 316 -1.61 -16.78 -22.01
N ILE A 317 -0.49 -16.78 -22.74
CA ILE A 317 -0.23 -15.81 -23.82
C ILE A 317 -0.88 -16.33 -25.10
N ASP A 318 -0.34 -17.43 -25.63
CA ASP A 318 -0.81 -18.08 -26.84
C ASP A 318 -0.27 -19.52 -26.93
N GLU A 319 -0.39 -20.15 -28.09
CA GLU A 319 0.27 -21.41 -28.45
C GLU A 319 1.78 -21.36 -28.19
N ASN A 320 2.36 -22.51 -27.88
CA ASN A 320 3.77 -22.61 -27.55
C ASN A 320 4.60 -22.62 -28.85
N PRO A 321 5.38 -21.55 -29.16
CA PRO A 321 6.15 -21.49 -30.40
C PRO A 321 7.38 -22.41 -30.38
N PHE A 322 7.71 -22.98 -29.22
CA PHE A 322 8.77 -23.96 -29.02
C PHE A 322 8.26 -25.41 -29.14
N ASN A 323 6.95 -25.62 -29.33
CA ASN A 323 6.38 -26.96 -29.44
C ASN A 323 6.94 -27.69 -30.68
N GLU A 324 7.10 -29.02 -30.59
CA GLU A 324 7.54 -29.90 -31.69
C GLU A 324 8.98 -29.67 -32.22
N SER A 325 9.76 -28.77 -31.60
CA SER A 325 11.11 -28.42 -32.03
C SER A 325 12.10 -28.63 -30.88
N ASN A 326 13.30 -29.15 -31.19
CA ASN A 326 14.36 -29.40 -30.21
C ASN A 326 15.12 -28.11 -29.87
N PHE A 327 14.42 -27.07 -29.42
CA PHE A 327 15.05 -25.83 -28.98
C PHE A 327 15.93 -26.08 -27.76
N THR A 328 17.15 -25.57 -27.80
CA THR A 328 18.07 -25.50 -26.67
C THR A 328 18.46 -24.07 -26.41
N GLU A 329 18.61 -23.70 -25.13
CA GLU A 329 19.18 -22.41 -24.75
C GLU A 329 20.70 -22.44 -25.02
N ILE A 330 21.14 -21.79 -26.09
CA ILE A 330 22.55 -21.79 -26.53
C ILE A 330 23.39 -20.73 -25.80
N GLU A 331 22.72 -19.67 -25.36
CA GLU A 331 23.18 -18.64 -24.43
C GLU A 331 21.95 -18.17 -23.63
N PRO A 332 22.12 -17.55 -22.45
CA PRO A 332 21.02 -17.01 -21.67
C PRO A 332 20.03 -16.21 -22.52
N LEU A 333 18.78 -16.65 -22.49
CA LEU A 333 17.63 -16.07 -23.18
C LEU A 333 17.70 -16.13 -24.71
N ILE A 334 18.57 -16.99 -25.27
CA ILE A 334 18.75 -17.21 -26.70
C ILE A 334 18.65 -18.72 -27.00
N PHE A 335 17.69 -19.09 -27.84
CA PHE A 335 17.30 -20.46 -28.09
C PHE A 335 17.47 -20.83 -29.57
N SER A 336 17.97 -22.03 -29.84
CA SER A 336 18.16 -22.55 -31.20
C SER A 336 17.57 -23.95 -31.36
N ASP A 337 16.86 -24.19 -32.45
CA ASP A 337 16.49 -25.53 -32.94
C ASP A 337 17.33 -25.94 -34.19
N ASN A 338 18.45 -25.26 -34.42
CA ASN A 338 19.29 -25.33 -35.63
C ASN A 338 18.60 -24.89 -36.94
N LYS A 339 17.37 -24.37 -36.88
CA LYS A 339 16.62 -23.82 -38.03
C LYS A 339 16.23 -22.36 -37.80
N ARG A 340 16.05 -21.97 -36.54
CA ARG A 340 15.58 -20.67 -36.08
C ARG A 340 16.33 -20.32 -34.80
N ILE A 341 16.55 -19.02 -34.62
CA ILE A 341 16.99 -18.45 -33.34
C ILE A 341 15.83 -17.66 -32.77
N PHE A 342 15.40 -18.04 -31.57
CA PHE A 342 14.50 -17.23 -30.75
C PHE A 342 15.29 -16.56 -29.63
N TYR A 343 14.88 -15.38 -29.22
CA TYR A 343 15.50 -14.71 -28.08
C TYR A 343 14.49 -13.84 -27.33
N LEU A 344 14.74 -13.61 -26.04
CA LEU A 344 13.88 -12.76 -25.22
C LEU A 344 14.44 -11.35 -25.14
N GLU A 345 13.56 -10.36 -25.16
CA GLU A 345 13.89 -8.96 -24.89
C GLU A 345 12.81 -8.28 -24.07
N THR A 346 13.16 -7.18 -23.41
CA THR A 346 12.19 -6.36 -22.69
C THR A 346 11.84 -5.07 -23.42
N SER A 347 10.64 -4.56 -23.14
CA SER A 347 10.36 -3.13 -23.33
C SER A 347 9.58 -2.55 -22.16
N GLU A 348 9.74 -1.24 -21.97
CA GLU A 348 8.99 -0.48 -20.99
C GLU A 348 8.24 0.64 -21.69
N HIS A 349 7.03 0.91 -21.21
CA HIS A 349 6.27 2.09 -21.60
C HIS A 349 6.19 3.03 -20.41
N TRP A 350 6.76 4.22 -20.57
CA TRP A 350 6.74 5.28 -19.56
C TRP A 350 5.77 6.37 -19.99
N GLY A 351 5.04 6.90 -19.02
CA GLY A 351 4.12 8.01 -19.24
C GLY A 351 4.87 9.32 -19.54
N GLY A 352 4.16 10.25 -20.16
CA GLY A 352 4.71 11.54 -20.57
C GLY A 352 4.88 12.52 -19.41
N ARG A 353 5.30 13.76 -19.70
CA ARG A 353 5.55 14.81 -18.69
C ARG A 353 4.39 15.08 -17.73
N ARG A 354 3.14 14.99 -18.22
CA ARG A 354 1.92 15.25 -17.41
C ARG A 354 1.54 14.08 -16.52
N ASP A 355 2.12 12.92 -16.77
CA ASP A 355 1.76 11.67 -16.15
C ASP A 355 3.00 10.76 -16.10
N PRO A 356 4.03 11.18 -15.34
CA PRO A 356 5.30 10.46 -15.29
C PRO A 356 5.13 9.15 -14.53
N GLY A 357 5.91 8.15 -14.93
CA GLY A 357 5.97 6.86 -14.28
C GLY A 357 5.88 5.69 -15.25
N LEU A 358 6.26 4.51 -14.78
CA LEU A 358 6.19 3.28 -15.54
C LEU A 358 4.72 2.86 -15.71
N LYS A 359 4.27 2.73 -16.95
CA LYS A 359 2.87 2.38 -17.32
C LYS A 359 2.73 0.90 -17.61
N SER A 360 3.72 0.31 -18.26
CA SER A 360 3.75 -1.13 -18.47
C SER A 360 5.16 -1.63 -18.71
N GLN A 361 5.37 -2.88 -18.34
CA GLN A 361 6.55 -3.67 -18.67
C GLN A 361 6.14 -4.84 -19.56
N SER A 362 7.00 -5.20 -20.50
CA SER A 362 6.74 -6.29 -21.43
C SER A 362 7.97 -7.14 -21.65
N THR A 363 7.77 -8.46 -21.79
CA THR A 363 8.79 -9.41 -22.22
C THR A 363 8.33 -10.03 -23.53
N HIS A 364 9.20 -9.97 -24.50
CA HIS A 364 8.94 -10.36 -25.89
C HIS A 364 9.72 -11.61 -26.22
N ILE A 365 9.13 -12.45 -27.06
CA ILE A 365 9.83 -13.53 -27.77
C ILE A 365 9.99 -13.05 -29.21
N PHE A 366 11.22 -12.86 -29.64
CA PHE A 366 11.55 -12.51 -31.02
C PHE A 366 12.12 -13.72 -31.74
N GLN A 367 11.79 -13.85 -33.02
CA GLN A 367 12.56 -14.65 -33.96
C GLN A 367 13.59 -13.75 -34.64
N LEU A 368 14.86 -14.17 -34.66
CA LEU A 368 15.92 -13.46 -35.35
C LEU A 368 15.61 -13.33 -36.85
N ASP A 369 15.68 -12.10 -37.36
CA ASP A 369 15.37 -11.74 -38.75
C ASP A 369 16.61 -11.06 -39.39
N GLU A 370 17.72 -11.80 -39.40
CA GLU A 370 18.97 -11.41 -40.04
C GLU A 370 19.31 -12.40 -41.17
N PRO A 371 20.03 -11.98 -42.21
CA PRO A 371 20.47 -12.87 -43.29
C PRO A 371 21.64 -13.75 -42.81
N VAL A 372 21.33 -14.75 -41.99
CA VAL A 372 22.27 -15.72 -41.40
C VAL A 372 21.88 -17.15 -41.79
N ASP A 373 22.83 -18.08 -41.76
CA ASP A 373 22.55 -19.51 -41.88
C ASP A 373 22.27 -20.10 -40.49
N PRO A 374 21.04 -20.51 -40.17
CA PRO A 374 20.69 -21.00 -38.82
C PRO A 374 21.48 -22.22 -38.34
N THR A 375 22.15 -22.94 -39.24
CA THR A 375 22.99 -24.11 -38.91
C THR A 375 24.47 -23.76 -38.69
N ALA A 376 24.89 -22.55 -39.07
CA ALA A 376 26.30 -22.13 -39.11
C ALA A 376 26.75 -21.29 -37.91
N TRP A 377 25.98 -21.29 -36.82
CA TRP A 377 26.34 -20.56 -35.60
C TRP A 377 27.52 -21.21 -34.87
N GLN A 378 28.55 -20.42 -34.60
CA GLN A 378 29.76 -20.87 -33.89
C GLN A 378 30.14 -19.90 -32.78
N LYS A 379 30.34 -20.41 -31.57
CA LYS A 379 30.85 -19.61 -30.45
C LYS A 379 32.33 -19.32 -30.67
N VAL A 380 32.69 -18.05 -30.74
CA VAL A 380 34.07 -17.58 -30.88
C VAL A 380 34.77 -17.59 -29.53
N GLY A 381 34.09 -17.11 -28.49
CA GLY A 381 34.63 -17.09 -27.14
C GLY A 381 33.71 -16.39 -26.14
N PRO A 382 33.90 -16.63 -24.84
CA PRO A 382 33.17 -15.91 -23.79
C PRO A 382 33.68 -14.47 -23.66
N VAL A 383 32.79 -13.56 -23.28
CA VAL A 383 33.16 -12.25 -22.73
C VAL A 383 33.36 -12.43 -21.22
N ASN A 384 34.45 -11.90 -20.68
CA ASN A 384 34.84 -12.14 -19.30
C ASN A 384 33.76 -11.74 -18.28
N TYR A 385 33.83 -12.31 -17.07
CA TYR A 385 32.87 -12.09 -15.97
C TYR A 385 31.42 -12.49 -16.29
N LYS A 386 31.22 -13.44 -17.23
CA LYS A 386 29.90 -13.88 -17.72
C LYS A 386 29.08 -12.70 -18.27
N PHE A 387 29.74 -11.74 -18.93
CA PHE A 387 29.04 -10.62 -19.56
C PHE A 387 28.37 -11.01 -20.88
N GLY A 388 28.68 -12.20 -21.41
CA GLY A 388 28.07 -12.72 -22.63
C GLY A 388 29.05 -13.56 -23.43
N ALA A 389 28.80 -13.66 -24.72
CA ALA A 389 29.66 -14.39 -25.65
C ALA A 389 29.69 -13.73 -27.02
N VAL A 390 30.84 -13.88 -27.70
CA VAL A 390 30.95 -13.55 -29.13
C VAL A 390 30.65 -14.80 -29.94
N TRP A 391 29.75 -14.66 -30.89
CA TRP A 391 29.32 -15.70 -31.83
C TRP A 391 29.58 -15.25 -33.27
N LYS A 392 29.71 -16.22 -34.16
CA LYS A 392 29.94 -16.02 -35.59
C LYS A 392 28.92 -16.80 -36.40
N ASN A 393 28.48 -16.20 -37.51
CA ASN A 393 27.68 -16.85 -38.53
C ASN A 393 28.17 -16.37 -39.91
N GLY A 394 28.78 -17.27 -40.69
CA GLY A 394 29.47 -16.89 -41.93
C GLY A 394 30.54 -15.83 -41.66
N ASN A 395 30.44 -14.66 -42.32
CA ASN A 395 31.38 -13.53 -42.14
C ASN A 395 30.88 -12.49 -41.13
N HIS A 396 29.82 -12.78 -40.38
CA HIS A 396 29.22 -11.85 -39.42
C HIS A 396 29.49 -12.29 -37.99
N TYR A 397 29.75 -11.30 -37.13
CA TYR A 397 29.97 -11.50 -35.71
C TYR A 397 28.82 -10.88 -34.92
N PHE A 398 28.51 -11.51 -33.80
CA PHE A 398 27.42 -11.14 -32.91
C PHE A 398 27.90 -11.19 -31.46
N TYR A 399 27.41 -10.27 -30.65
CA TYR A 399 27.54 -10.31 -29.20
C TYR A 399 26.19 -10.71 -28.61
N PHE A 400 26.19 -11.82 -27.89
CA PHE A 400 25.04 -12.35 -27.16
C PHE A 400 25.21 -11.91 -25.69
N ASP A 401 24.39 -10.95 -25.27
CA ASP A 401 24.53 -10.26 -23.98
C ASP A 401 23.97 -11.09 -22.82
N GLN A 402 24.66 -11.02 -21.67
CA GLN A 402 24.20 -11.60 -20.40
C GLN A 402 24.10 -10.55 -19.27
N LEU A 403 24.52 -9.30 -19.51
CA LEU A 403 24.51 -8.24 -18.50
C LEU A 403 23.09 -7.71 -18.22
N GLY A 404 22.28 -7.57 -19.26
CA GLY A 404 20.90 -7.16 -19.12
C GLY A 404 20.67 -5.66 -18.90
N ASN A 405 19.38 -5.31 -18.79
CA ASN A 405 18.93 -3.91 -18.71
C ASN A 405 19.51 -3.13 -17.53
N ASN A 406 19.75 -3.81 -16.40
CA ASN A 406 20.26 -3.19 -15.17
C ASN A 406 21.66 -2.59 -15.34
N GLN A 407 22.40 -3.13 -16.30
CA GLN A 407 23.74 -2.69 -16.66
C GLN A 407 23.72 -1.70 -17.83
N GLY A 408 22.54 -1.25 -18.25
CA GLY A 408 22.36 -0.32 -19.37
C GLY A 408 22.49 -0.96 -20.75
N ILE A 409 22.56 -2.29 -20.84
CA ILE A 409 22.56 -3.04 -22.09
C ILE A 409 21.12 -3.49 -22.35
N ARG A 410 20.48 -2.92 -23.38
CA ARG A 410 19.01 -3.03 -23.55
C ARG A 410 18.56 -4.12 -24.52
N LYS A 411 19.50 -4.74 -25.23
CA LYS A 411 19.23 -5.71 -26.28
C LYS A 411 19.99 -6.98 -26.00
N THR A 412 19.39 -8.10 -26.37
CA THR A 412 19.94 -9.43 -26.08
C THR A 412 20.99 -9.82 -27.09
N ILE A 413 20.84 -9.35 -28.34
CA ILE A 413 21.76 -9.65 -29.44
C ILE A 413 22.16 -8.36 -30.15
N TYR A 414 23.47 -8.17 -30.29
CA TYR A 414 24.05 -7.11 -31.10
C TYR A 414 24.87 -7.71 -32.25
N ARG A 415 24.75 -7.13 -33.44
CA ARG A 415 25.69 -7.35 -34.55
C ARG A 415 26.93 -6.51 -34.33
N ILE A 416 28.10 -7.12 -34.49
CA ILE A 416 29.40 -6.47 -34.36
C ILE A 416 29.87 -6.01 -35.75
N THR A 417 30.36 -4.77 -35.85
CA THR A 417 30.70 -4.16 -37.15
C THR A 417 32.11 -4.46 -37.65
N ASP A 418 33.04 -4.80 -36.76
CA ASP A 418 34.44 -5.01 -37.12
C ASP A 418 35.18 -5.98 -36.19
N GLN A 419 36.30 -6.51 -36.69
CA GLN A 419 37.13 -7.48 -35.97
C GLN A 419 37.81 -6.88 -34.73
N THR A 420 38.11 -5.57 -34.73
CA THR A 420 38.72 -4.91 -33.56
C THR A 420 37.78 -4.97 -32.35
N THR A 421 36.49 -4.80 -32.59
CA THR A 421 35.45 -4.90 -31.56
C THR A 421 35.33 -6.34 -31.02
N VAL A 422 35.43 -7.35 -31.91
CA VAL A 422 35.51 -8.76 -31.48
C VAL A 422 36.69 -8.99 -30.55
N ASN A 423 37.88 -8.53 -30.94
CA ASN A 423 39.08 -8.70 -30.13
C ASN A 423 38.93 -8.00 -28.78
N LYS A 424 38.37 -6.78 -28.76
CA LYS A 424 38.13 -6.01 -27.54
C LYS A 424 37.19 -6.74 -26.58
N LEU A 425 36.09 -7.32 -27.06
CA LEU A 425 35.15 -8.08 -26.24
C LEU A 425 35.77 -9.35 -25.63
N LEU A 426 36.78 -9.92 -26.28
CA LEU A 426 37.48 -11.12 -25.82
C LEU A 426 38.69 -10.81 -24.91
N GLU A 427 38.96 -9.54 -24.62
CA GLU A 427 40.00 -9.13 -23.67
C GLU A 427 39.61 -9.52 -22.23
N LYS A 428 40.63 -9.79 -21.39
CA LYS A 428 40.40 -10.28 -20.03
C LYS A 428 39.88 -9.21 -19.07
N ASP A 429 40.21 -7.95 -19.33
CA ASP A 429 39.92 -6.80 -18.48
C ASP A 429 38.76 -5.94 -18.99
N ILE A 430 37.98 -6.47 -19.94
CA ILE A 430 36.77 -5.80 -20.45
C ILE A 430 35.81 -5.47 -19.30
N ARG A 431 35.33 -4.22 -19.29
CA ARG A 431 34.36 -3.72 -18.31
C ARG A 431 33.01 -3.50 -18.97
N THR A 432 31.96 -3.48 -18.16
CA THR A 432 30.61 -3.10 -18.60
C THR A 432 30.57 -1.74 -19.31
N ASP A 433 31.39 -0.78 -18.86
CA ASP A 433 31.50 0.55 -19.47
C ASP A 433 32.06 0.52 -20.89
N ASP A 434 33.01 -0.39 -21.14
CA ASP A 434 33.59 -0.58 -22.48
C ASP A 434 32.52 -1.10 -23.45
N ILE A 435 31.72 -2.08 -23.01
CA ILE A 435 30.62 -2.67 -23.79
C ILE A 435 29.57 -1.60 -24.11
N ARG A 436 29.18 -0.79 -23.10
CA ARG A 436 28.29 0.36 -23.31
C ARG A 436 28.87 1.38 -24.29
N GLY A 437 30.17 1.62 -24.21
CA GLY A 437 30.90 2.49 -25.13
C GLY A 437 30.82 1.98 -26.57
N LEU A 438 31.11 0.70 -26.80
CA LEU A 438 31.03 0.07 -28.12
C LEU A 438 29.62 0.15 -28.74
N ILE A 439 28.57 0.00 -27.93
CA ILE A 439 27.18 0.17 -28.40
C ILE A 439 26.90 1.63 -28.77
N ARG A 440 27.26 2.57 -27.88
CA ARG A 440 27.06 4.01 -28.11
C ARG A 440 27.79 4.48 -29.37
N ASP A 441 28.99 3.97 -29.59
CA ASP A 441 29.85 4.32 -30.72
C ASP A 441 29.46 3.55 -32.00
N LYS A 442 28.31 2.83 -31.98
CA LYS A 442 27.72 2.07 -33.08
C LYS A 442 28.63 0.95 -33.64
N LYS A 443 29.59 0.50 -32.84
CA LYS A 443 30.40 -0.70 -33.12
C LYS A 443 29.64 -2.01 -32.89
N MET A 444 28.58 -1.90 -32.08
CA MET A 444 27.60 -2.94 -31.86
C MET A 444 26.21 -2.38 -32.09
N THR A 445 25.46 -2.96 -33.03
CA THR A 445 24.11 -2.51 -33.39
C THR A 445 23.09 -3.59 -33.10
N PRO A 446 21.93 -3.28 -32.52
CA PRO A 446 20.87 -4.27 -32.29
C PRO A 446 20.48 -4.99 -33.58
N VAL A 447 20.23 -6.29 -33.48
CA VAL A 447 19.72 -7.08 -34.61
C VAL A 447 18.25 -6.79 -34.88
N LYS A 448 17.80 -7.15 -36.08
CA LYS A 448 16.37 -7.19 -36.40
C LYS A 448 15.76 -8.50 -35.90
N GLY A 449 14.54 -8.40 -35.39
CA GLY A 449 13.74 -9.56 -34.99
C GLY A 449 12.27 -9.33 -35.31
N LYS A 450 11.60 -10.42 -35.66
CA LYS A 450 10.14 -10.47 -35.80
C LYS A 450 9.53 -10.88 -34.48
N GLU A 451 8.66 -10.05 -33.92
CA GLU A 451 7.94 -10.38 -32.68
C GLU A 451 7.06 -11.60 -32.92
N VAL A 452 7.21 -12.62 -32.08
CA VAL A 452 6.43 -13.86 -32.11
C VAL A 452 5.34 -13.78 -31.06
N LEU A 453 5.70 -13.43 -29.81
CA LEU A 453 4.80 -13.30 -28.68
C LEU A 453 5.23 -12.21 -27.71
N GLN A 454 4.28 -11.73 -26.91
CA GLN A 454 4.52 -10.74 -25.86
C GLN A 454 3.72 -11.09 -24.59
N ALA A 455 4.38 -11.02 -23.43
CA ALA A 455 3.73 -10.85 -22.14
C ALA A 455 3.82 -9.39 -21.70
N LYS A 456 2.74 -8.90 -21.09
CA LYS A 456 2.62 -7.50 -20.67
C LYS A 456 1.93 -7.40 -19.32
N THR A 457 2.55 -6.65 -18.42
CA THR A 457 1.95 -6.22 -17.14
C THR A 457 1.70 -4.73 -17.20
N VAL A 458 0.47 -4.31 -16.92
CA VAL A 458 0.07 -2.88 -16.92
C VAL A 458 -0.03 -2.39 -15.49
N HIS A 459 0.74 -1.36 -15.15
CA HIS A 459 0.65 -0.71 -13.85
C HIS A 459 -0.58 0.21 -13.85
N ARG A 460 -1.60 -0.14 -13.05
CA ARG A 460 -2.79 0.71 -12.88
C ARG A 460 -2.40 2.03 -12.22
N GLU A 461 -2.94 3.12 -12.76
CA GLU A 461 -2.85 4.44 -12.14
C GLU A 461 -3.63 4.47 -10.82
N ASN A 462 -3.05 5.08 -9.80
CA ASN A 462 -3.82 5.58 -8.67
C ASN A 462 -4.72 6.71 -9.18
N SER A 463 -5.94 6.36 -9.56
CA SER A 463 -6.93 7.35 -10.02
C SER A 463 -7.41 8.17 -8.83
N TYR A 464 -6.79 9.33 -8.60
CA TYR A 464 -7.23 10.33 -7.62
C TYR A 464 -8.47 11.12 -8.08
N TRP A 465 -9.22 10.62 -9.07
CA TRP A 465 -10.41 11.29 -9.62
C TRP A 465 -11.46 11.62 -8.54
N PHE A 466 -11.51 10.84 -7.46
CA PHE A 466 -12.36 11.10 -6.30
C PHE A 466 -12.06 12.44 -5.61
N ILE A 467 -10.82 12.94 -5.65
CA ILE A 467 -10.46 14.26 -5.12
C ILE A 467 -11.18 15.36 -5.93
N TRP A 468 -11.25 15.20 -7.26
CA TRP A 468 -11.93 16.14 -8.14
C TRP A 468 -13.45 16.12 -7.98
N ILE A 469 -14.04 14.95 -7.68
CA ILE A 469 -15.46 14.85 -7.31
C ILE A 469 -15.74 15.68 -6.05
N ILE A 470 -14.94 15.48 -4.99
CA ILE A 470 -15.09 16.21 -3.73
C ILE A 470 -14.95 17.72 -3.98
N LEU A 471 -13.93 18.15 -4.73
CA LEU A 471 -13.69 19.55 -5.06
C LEU A 471 -14.85 20.16 -5.86
N SER A 472 -15.36 19.46 -6.87
CA SER A 472 -16.49 19.91 -7.69
C SER A 472 -17.79 20.05 -6.89
N LEU A 473 -18.06 19.13 -5.95
CA LEU A 473 -19.24 19.15 -5.10
C LEU A 473 -19.21 20.35 -4.14
N THR A 474 -18.03 20.70 -3.59
CA THR A 474 -17.88 21.88 -2.74
C THR A 474 -18.12 23.20 -3.50
N LEU A 475 -17.62 23.30 -4.74
CA LEU A 475 -17.82 24.47 -5.60
C LEU A 475 -19.29 24.60 -6.02
N GLY A 476 -19.94 23.49 -6.40
CA GLY A 476 -21.35 23.45 -6.77
C GLY A 476 -22.28 23.90 -5.64
N VAL A 477 -22.05 23.42 -4.41
CA VAL A 477 -22.82 23.86 -3.24
C VAL A 477 -22.64 25.37 -3.02
N ARG A 478 -21.41 25.90 -3.04
CA ARG A 478 -21.14 27.34 -2.86
C ARG A 478 -21.90 28.21 -3.88
N ALA A 479 -21.93 27.80 -5.14
CA ALA A 479 -22.67 28.52 -6.19
C ALA A 479 -24.19 28.55 -5.91
N VAL A 480 -24.77 27.43 -5.49
CA VAL A 480 -26.19 27.34 -5.09
C VAL A 480 -26.50 28.23 -3.88
N LEU A 481 -25.62 28.25 -2.87
CA LEU A 481 -25.82 29.06 -1.68
C LEU A 481 -25.75 30.56 -1.97
N TRP A 482 -24.88 30.98 -2.90
CA TRP A 482 -24.76 32.35 -3.39
C TRP A 482 -26.02 32.80 -4.13
N LEU A 483 -26.56 31.98 -5.04
CA LEU A 483 -27.84 32.24 -5.72
C LEU A 483 -29.00 32.42 -4.74
N LEU A 484 -29.08 31.57 -3.71
CA LEU A 484 -30.14 31.63 -2.69
C LEU A 484 -30.04 32.86 -1.77
N ARG A 485 -28.85 33.47 -1.62
CA ARG A 485 -28.70 34.75 -0.88
C ARG A 485 -29.17 35.93 -1.73
N LYS A 486 -28.85 35.93 -3.02
CA LYS A 486 -29.31 36.95 -3.99
C LYS A 486 -30.84 36.98 -4.12
N ALA A 487 -31.51 35.86 -3.84
CA ALA A 487 -32.97 35.72 -3.86
C ALA A 487 -33.71 36.09 -2.54
N GLY A 488 -33.01 36.59 -1.49
CA GLY A 488 -33.66 37.24 -0.33
C GLY A 488 -34.05 36.37 0.89
N VAL A 489 -33.44 35.20 1.10
CA VAL A 489 -33.72 34.31 2.25
C VAL A 489 -32.86 34.67 3.49
N ASP A 490 -33.47 35.24 4.55
CA ASP A 490 -32.85 35.68 5.82
C ASP A 490 -33.28 34.81 7.04
N PRO A 491 -32.37 34.45 7.99
CA PRO A 491 -32.69 33.77 9.24
C PRO A 491 -33.81 34.29 10.13
N GLN A 492 -33.93 35.60 10.31
CA GLN A 492 -34.82 36.14 11.34
C GLN A 492 -36.26 36.09 10.84
N PRO A 493 -37.28 35.83 11.67
CA PRO A 493 -38.68 35.78 11.24
C PRO A 493 -39.18 37.10 10.65
N PHE A 494 -38.67 38.21 11.17
CA PHE A 494 -38.95 39.55 10.70
C PHE A 494 -37.77 40.48 10.96
N THR A 495 -37.69 41.53 10.17
CA THR A 495 -36.79 42.66 10.36
C THR A 495 -37.61 43.93 10.57
N ILE A 496 -37.21 44.79 11.51
CA ILE A 496 -37.85 46.08 11.72
C ILE A 496 -36.93 47.14 11.14
N THR A 497 -37.37 47.79 10.07
CA THR A 497 -36.64 48.88 9.41
C THR A 497 -37.64 49.95 8.98
N ASN A 498 -37.26 51.22 9.08
CA ASN A 498 -38.09 52.36 8.67
C ASN A 498 -39.51 52.37 9.27
N LYS A 499 -39.65 52.10 10.58
CA LYS A 499 -40.93 52.03 11.30
C LYS A 499 -41.92 50.96 10.79
N GLN A 500 -41.45 50.02 9.98
CA GLN A 500 -42.22 48.88 9.50
C GLN A 500 -41.62 47.57 10.01
N LEU A 501 -42.49 46.63 10.39
CA LEU A 501 -42.14 45.23 10.59
C LEU A 501 -42.27 44.49 9.27
N LYS A 502 -41.13 44.07 8.69
CA LYS A 502 -41.07 43.27 7.47
C LYS A 502 -40.91 41.79 7.81
N ILE A 503 -41.85 40.97 7.36
CA ILE A 503 -41.76 39.52 7.45
C ILE A 503 -40.69 39.02 6.46
N ASN A 504 -39.69 38.31 6.97
CA ASN A 504 -38.63 37.71 6.16
C ASN A 504 -39.13 36.35 5.67
N SER A 505 -39.64 36.33 4.44
CA SER A 505 -40.07 35.11 3.77
C SER A 505 -39.90 35.24 2.26
N LEU A 506 -40.08 34.15 1.53
CA LEU A 506 -40.07 34.13 0.06
C LEU A 506 -41.03 35.16 -0.58
N TRP A 507 -42.05 35.61 0.16
CA TRP A 507 -43.02 36.64 -0.24
C TRP A 507 -43.21 37.64 0.92
N PRO A 508 -42.33 38.63 1.08
CA PRO A 508 -42.30 39.48 2.27
C PRO A 508 -43.53 40.39 2.34
N LYS A 509 -44.24 40.36 3.48
CA LYS A 509 -45.26 41.36 3.85
C LYS A 509 -44.68 42.37 4.82
N ARG A 510 -45.21 43.59 4.82
CA ARG A 510 -44.80 44.67 5.73
C ARG A 510 -46.01 45.19 6.50
N TYR A 511 -45.80 45.55 7.75
CA TYR A 511 -46.80 46.12 8.64
C TYR A 511 -46.22 47.38 9.27
N GLU A 512 -46.95 48.50 9.25
CA GLU A 512 -46.56 49.69 9.98
C GLU A 512 -46.64 49.40 11.49
N LEU A 513 -45.61 49.78 12.25
CA LEU A 513 -45.57 49.47 13.69
C LEU A 513 -46.74 50.10 14.46
N PHE A 514 -47.28 51.23 13.99
CA PHE A 514 -48.42 51.90 14.61
C PHE A 514 -49.71 51.08 14.52
N ASP A 515 -49.89 50.35 13.42
CA ASP A 515 -51.10 49.57 13.14
C ASP A 515 -51.09 48.23 13.89
N ILE A 516 -49.94 47.82 14.43
CA ILE A 516 -49.80 46.58 15.20
C ILE A 516 -50.30 46.81 16.62
N ASP A 517 -51.27 46.01 17.04
CA ASP A 517 -51.69 45.94 18.43
C ASP A 517 -50.76 45.00 19.22
N GLU A 518 -50.53 43.79 18.69
CA GLU A 518 -49.68 42.78 19.32
C GLU A 518 -49.07 41.81 18.28
N VAL A 519 -47.89 41.26 18.60
CA VAL A 519 -47.35 40.07 17.92
C VAL A 519 -47.42 38.87 18.85
N THR A 520 -48.19 37.86 18.46
CA THR A 520 -48.39 36.65 19.25
C THR A 520 -47.50 35.52 18.75
N PHE A 521 -46.79 34.87 19.66
CA PHE A 521 -45.95 33.70 19.40
C PHE A 521 -46.62 32.41 19.90
N TYR A 522 -46.38 31.31 19.19
CA TYR A 522 -46.92 29.99 19.47
C TYR A 522 -45.79 28.97 19.40
N ILE A 523 -45.76 28.05 20.35
CA ILE A 523 -44.90 26.86 20.31
C ILE A 523 -45.78 25.65 20.01
N GLU A 524 -45.69 25.10 18.80
CA GLU A 524 -46.54 23.98 18.37
C GLU A 524 -45.67 22.73 18.15
N ARG A 525 -46.21 21.52 18.40
CA ARG A 525 -45.48 20.29 18.06
C ARG A 525 -45.22 20.22 16.55
N ALA A 526 -43.99 19.87 16.17
CA ALA A 526 -43.62 19.76 14.78
C ALA A 526 -44.36 18.59 14.10
N ALA A 527 -45.12 18.88 13.05
CA ALA A 527 -46.04 17.92 12.44
C ALA A 527 -45.38 16.69 11.78
N ARG A 528 -44.05 16.68 11.59
CA ARG A 528 -43.35 15.64 10.81
C ARG A 528 -42.06 15.10 11.46
N GLN A 529 -41.69 15.60 12.64
CA GLN A 529 -40.46 15.21 13.35
C GLN A 529 -40.63 15.40 14.87
N PRO A 530 -39.91 14.65 15.72
CA PRO A 530 -39.91 14.90 17.17
C PRO A 530 -39.36 16.29 17.49
N GLY A 531 -40.13 17.11 18.21
CA GLY A 531 -39.76 18.47 18.64
C GLY A 531 -40.88 19.50 18.40
N TYR A 532 -40.53 20.78 18.42
CA TYR A 532 -41.45 21.92 18.35
C TYR A 532 -41.09 22.89 17.22
N THR A 533 -42.05 23.71 16.80
CA THR A 533 -41.89 24.78 15.81
C THR A 533 -42.51 26.07 16.32
N GLY A 534 -41.82 27.18 16.13
CA GLY A 534 -42.33 28.51 16.43
C GLY A 534 -43.29 28.97 15.34
N ARG A 535 -44.40 29.59 15.72
CA ARG A 535 -45.22 30.39 14.81
C ARG A 535 -45.48 31.75 15.43
N PHE A 536 -45.58 32.78 14.61
CA PHE A 536 -46.00 34.09 15.08
C PHE A 536 -47.08 34.68 14.18
N GLN A 537 -47.89 35.55 14.75
CA GLN A 537 -48.98 36.21 14.08
C GLN A 537 -48.99 37.68 14.47
N VAL A 538 -49.15 38.55 13.50
CA VAL A 538 -49.29 39.99 13.73
C VAL A 538 -50.77 40.30 13.86
N ILE A 539 -51.16 40.91 14.97
CA ILE A 539 -52.52 41.36 15.26
C ILE A 539 -52.54 42.87 15.06
N LEU A 540 -53.44 43.33 14.21
CA LEU A 540 -53.63 44.75 13.95
C LEU A 540 -54.66 45.36 14.89
N ARG A 541 -54.54 46.65 15.18
CA ARG A 541 -55.50 47.41 16.02
C ARG A 541 -56.91 47.43 15.43
N SER A 542 -57.05 47.17 14.14
CA SER A 542 -58.35 46.99 13.46
C SER A 542 -59.08 45.68 13.84
N GLY A 543 -58.42 44.77 14.55
CA GLY A 543 -58.91 43.43 14.84
C GLY A 543 -58.59 42.41 13.74
N GLU A 544 -57.92 42.81 12.67
CA GLU A 544 -57.44 41.88 11.64
C GLU A 544 -56.17 41.14 12.09
N HIS A 545 -56.05 39.88 11.68
CA HIS A 545 -54.88 39.06 11.99
C HIS A 545 -54.15 38.63 10.72
N SER A 546 -52.82 38.65 10.75
CA SER A 546 -52.03 38.01 9.71
C SER A 546 -52.27 36.50 9.69
N ARG A 547 -51.82 35.81 8.64
CA ARG A 547 -51.61 34.35 8.77
C ARG A 547 -50.53 34.07 9.84
N LYS A 548 -50.51 32.85 10.38
CA LYS A 548 -49.39 32.39 11.20
C LYS A 548 -48.15 32.18 10.32
N TYR A 549 -47.07 32.87 10.65
CA TYR A 549 -45.76 32.72 10.02
C TYR A 549 -44.90 31.79 10.85
N MET A 550 -44.34 30.77 10.21
CA MET A 550 -43.46 29.82 10.87
C MET A 550 -42.07 30.42 11.04
N PHE A 551 -41.45 30.12 12.18
CA PHE A 551 -40.05 30.42 12.43
C PHE A 551 -39.42 29.31 13.28
N ALA A 552 -38.10 29.35 13.36
CA ALA A 552 -37.30 28.47 14.19
C ALA A 552 -36.26 29.32 14.92
N SER A 553 -35.83 28.88 16.11
CA SER A 553 -34.78 29.57 16.86
C SER A 553 -33.45 29.53 16.14
N GLN A 554 -33.22 28.45 15.40
CA GLN A 554 -32.06 28.27 14.57
C GLN A 554 -32.45 27.59 13.27
N MET A 555 -31.66 27.84 12.23
CA MET A 555 -31.99 27.31 10.92
C MET A 555 -31.32 25.92 10.74
N ARG A 556 -31.91 24.90 11.37
CA ARG A 556 -31.43 23.50 11.42
C ARG A 556 -32.49 22.47 10.98
N LEU A 557 -32.11 21.21 10.73
CA LEU A 557 -33.01 20.18 10.14
C LEU A 557 -33.89 19.48 11.18
N LYS A 558 -33.50 19.52 12.46
CA LYS A 558 -34.30 19.01 13.57
C LYS A 558 -35.26 20.11 14.03
N ALA A 559 -36.45 19.71 14.46
CA ALA A 559 -37.36 20.60 15.16
C ALA A 559 -36.70 21.12 16.45
N ASP A 560 -37.08 22.31 16.89
CA ASP A 560 -36.49 22.92 18.06
C ASP A 560 -36.95 22.21 19.33
N THR A 561 -36.13 22.20 20.39
CA THR A 561 -36.69 21.90 21.71
C THR A 561 -37.59 23.04 22.15
N LYS A 562 -38.47 22.76 23.11
CA LYS A 562 -39.37 23.75 23.67
C LYS A 562 -38.56 24.91 24.28
N ASP A 563 -37.57 24.59 25.10
CA ASP A 563 -36.70 25.54 25.79
C ASP A 563 -35.93 26.45 24.82
N GLU A 564 -35.48 25.92 23.68
CA GLU A 564 -34.78 26.71 22.66
C GLU A 564 -35.70 27.70 21.94
N LEU A 565 -36.97 27.35 21.73
CA LEU A 565 -37.96 28.27 21.19
C LEU A 565 -38.38 29.32 22.21
N GLU A 566 -38.52 28.95 23.48
CA GLU A 566 -38.84 29.89 24.56
C GLU A 566 -37.74 30.96 24.72
N LEU A 567 -36.47 30.54 24.74
CA LEU A 567 -35.33 31.45 24.79
C LEU A 567 -35.28 32.38 23.57
N TYR A 568 -35.54 31.86 22.37
CA TYR A 568 -35.52 32.67 21.16
C TYR A 568 -36.72 33.61 21.05
N ILE A 569 -37.90 33.16 21.47
CA ILE A 569 -39.09 34.01 21.55
C ILE A 569 -38.81 35.16 22.53
N ALA A 570 -38.18 34.91 23.67
CA ALA A 570 -37.80 35.96 24.60
C ALA A 570 -36.91 37.05 23.95
N ASP A 571 -35.94 36.66 23.11
CA ASP A 571 -35.13 37.61 22.33
C ASP A 571 -35.97 38.41 21.31
N LEU A 572 -36.88 37.74 20.59
CA LEU A 572 -37.80 38.41 19.66
C LEU A 572 -38.77 39.36 20.36
N GLN A 573 -39.28 38.99 21.53
CA GLN A 573 -40.14 39.83 22.35
C GLN A 573 -39.38 41.04 22.90
N HIS A 574 -38.14 40.86 23.36
CA HIS A 574 -37.27 41.96 23.77
C HIS A 574 -37.02 42.91 22.59
N LYS A 575 -36.76 42.37 21.39
CA LYS A 575 -36.62 43.14 20.16
C LYS A 575 -37.91 43.90 19.81
N LEU A 576 -39.10 43.34 19.97
CA LEU A 576 -40.37 44.05 19.72
C LEU A 576 -40.64 45.14 20.76
N THR A 577 -40.30 44.87 22.03
CA THR A 577 -40.48 45.79 23.16
C THR A 577 -39.63 47.05 22.99
N SER A 578 -38.41 46.93 22.46
CA SER A 578 -37.57 48.11 22.15
C SER A 578 -38.20 49.06 21.12
N TYR A 579 -39.14 48.55 20.30
CA TYR A 579 -39.95 49.35 19.37
C TYR A 579 -41.38 49.61 19.85
N LYS A 580 -41.67 49.39 21.14
CA LYS A 580 -42.99 49.58 21.78
C LYS A 580 -44.13 48.73 21.19
N VAL A 581 -43.81 47.59 20.60
CA VAL A 581 -44.80 46.61 20.11
C VAL A 581 -45.05 45.57 21.19
N LYS A 582 -46.32 45.35 21.55
CA LYS A 582 -46.71 44.32 22.52
C LYS A 582 -46.47 42.93 21.93
N SER A 583 -46.19 41.95 22.80
CA SER A 583 -46.08 40.56 22.38
C SER A 583 -46.51 39.59 23.47
N SER A 584 -47.17 38.52 23.05
CA SER A 584 -47.66 37.44 23.91
C SER A 584 -47.14 36.08 23.42
N VAL A 585 -47.07 35.10 24.32
CA VAL A 585 -46.64 33.73 24.00
C VAL A 585 -47.70 32.74 24.47
N PHE A 586 -48.11 31.86 23.57
CA PHE A 586 -48.96 30.71 23.87
C PHE A 586 -48.10 29.45 23.76
N ILE A 587 -47.94 28.77 24.90
CA ILE A 587 -47.08 27.60 25.07
C ILE A 587 -47.89 26.31 24.92
#